data_AF-A0A7X0BW72-F1
#
_entry.id   AF-A0A7X0BW72-F1
#
_cell.length_a   1.000
_cell.length_b   1.000
_cell.length_c   1.000
_cell.angle_alpha   90.00
_cell.angle_beta   90.00
_cell.angle_gamma   90.00
#
_symmetry.space_group_name_H-M   'P 1'
#
loop_
_entity.id
_entity.type
_entity.pdbx_description
1 polymer ?
#
loop_
_entity_poly.entity_id
_entity_poly.type
_entity_poly.pdbx_seq_one_letter_code
_entity_poly.pdbx_strand_id
1 'polypeptide(L)'
;MDAISELLLIVLVVLAFLLLLTGVGVYFLVKVGRKAATKAKQATTRLTTHVNAMGTGDAAEVERLRLDLRREVSLTRQAVEQAQQQGWGLGDLPHLLADLTRQADVHDAQLGMYAQQRRVSPYVDHATLGKLREHQAKLTAMCARLRADLLGHQVHHAGSGIDDLHARTDLELEARRSTPDPLDEIDELYRKTMEERRDRP
;
A
#
# COMPACT_ATOMS: atom_id res chain seq x y z
N MET A 1 -73.09 7.64 -18.75
CA MET A 1 -71.85 8.28 -18.25
C MET A 1 -71.66 9.51 -19.09
N ASP A 2 -71.72 10.69 -18.48
CA ASP A 2 -71.72 11.96 -19.22
C ASP A 2 -70.33 12.23 -19.79
N ALA A 3 -70.27 12.71 -21.04
CA ALA A 3 -69.02 13.02 -21.75
C ALA A 3 -68.08 13.96 -20.96
N ILE A 4 -68.64 14.77 -20.07
CA ILE A 4 -67.90 15.65 -19.14
C ILE A 4 -67.11 14.84 -18.10
N SER A 5 -67.69 13.78 -17.56
CA SER A 5 -67.03 12.90 -16.59
C SER A 5 -65.89 12.11 -17.24
N GLU A 6 -66.05 11.69 -18.48
CA GLU A 6 -65.03 10.98 -19.24
C GLU A 6 -63.84 11.90 -19.57
N LEU A 7 -64.12 13.13 -20.01
CA LEU A 7 -63.09 14.13 -20.29
C LEU A 7 -62.30 14.53 -19.04
N LEU A 8 -62.98 14.72 -17.90
CA LEU A 8 -62.32 14.99 -16.62
C LEU A 8 -61.41 13.83 -16.18
N LEU A 9 -61.85 12.58 -16.39
CA LEU A 9 -61.06 11.40 -16.04
C LEU A 9 -59.80 11.28 -16.90
N ILE A 10 -59.90 11.54 -18.22
CA ILE A 10 -58.75 11.55 -19.13
C ILE A 10 -57.72 12.60 -18.69
N VAL A 11 -58.16 13.83 -18.40
CA VAL A 11 -57.28 14.90 -17.93
C VAL A 11 -56.59 14.52 -16.62
N LEU A 12 -57.31 13.91 -15.68
CA LEU A 12 -56.76 13.49 -14.39
C LEU A 12 -55.67 12.40 -14.56
N VAL A 13 -55.91 11.42 -15.43
CA VAL A 13 -54.94 10.35 -15.71
C VAL A 13 -53.69 10.91 -16.36
N VAL A 14 -53.83 11.82 -17.33
CA VAL A 14 -52.69 12.48 -17.99
C VAL A 14 -51.89 13.30 -16.97
N LEU A 15 -52.55 14.05 -16.09
CA LEU A 15 -51.89 14.83 -15.05
C LEU A 15 -51.14 13.94 -14.06
N ALA A 16 -51.76 12.83 -13.63
CA ALA A 16 -51.13 11.86 -12.75
C ALA A 16 -49.89 11.22 -13.40
N PHE A 17 -49.96 10.91 -14.69
CA PHE A 17 -48.83 10.33 -15.43
C PHE A 17 -47.66 11.32 -15.56
N LEU A 18 -47.96 12.60 -15.83
CA LEU A 18 -46.95 13.67 -15.87
C LEU A 18 -46.27 13.89 -14.51
N LEU A 19 -47.03 13.82 -13.41
CA LEU A 19 -46.48 13.92 -12.06
C LEU A 19 -45.55 12.74 -11.71
N LEU A 20 -45.92 11.52 -12.13
CA LEU A 20 -45.06 10.35 -11.94
C LEU A 20 -43.78 10.43 -12.76
N LEU A 21 -43.86 10.82 -14.03
CA LEU A 21 -42.69 10.99 -14.90
C LEU A 21 -41.72 12.04 -14.35
N THR A 22 -42.24 13.18 -13.89
CA THR A 22 -41.40 14.24 -13.30
C THR A 22 -40.78 13.80 -11.97
N GLY A 23 -41.54 13.12 -11.10
CA GLY A 23 -41.03 12.57 -9.84
C GLY A 23 -39.89 11.55 -10.04
N VAL A 24 -40.06 10.62 -10.97
CA VAL A 24 -39.04 9.60 -11.29
C VAL A 24 -37.81 10.26 -11.94
N GLY A 25 -38.02 11.23 -12.84
CA GLY A 25 -36.94 11.98 -13.47
C GLY A 25 -36.08 12.73 -12.45
N VAL A 26 -36.71 13.45 -11.52
CA VAL A 26 -36.00 14.18 -10.45
C VAL A 26 -35.27 13.20 -9.51
N TYR A 27 -35.89 12.08 -9.16
CA TYR A 27 -35.25 11.05 -8.32
C TYR A 27 -33.97 10.50 -8.96
N PHE A 28 -34.01 10.15 -10.25
CA PHE A 28 -32.82 9.69 -10.97
C PHE A 28 -31.77 10.79 -11.09
N LEU A 29 -32.16 12.04 -11.38
CA LEU A 29 -31.24 13.16 -11.47
C LEU A 29 -30.50 13.41 -10.15
N VAL A 30 -31.21 13.36 -9.00
CA VAL A 30 -30.62 13.50 -7.67
C VAL A 30 -29.69 12.33 -7.34
N LYS A 31 -30.07 11.11 -7.71
CA LYS A 31 -29.28 9.90 -7.42
C LYS A 31 -28.00 9.83 -8.26
N VAL A 32 -28.09 10.17 -9.54
CA VAL A 32 -26.94 10.27 -10.45
C VAL A 32 -26.07 11.47 -10.06
N GLY A 33 -26.69 12.61 -9.76
CA GLY A 33 -26.01 13.81 -9.25
C GLY A 33 -25.22 13.54 -7.97
N ARG A 34 -25.77 12.79 -7.02
CA ARG A 34 -25.04 12.36 -5.80
C ARG A 34 -23.83 11.50 -6.11
N LYS A 35 -23.95 10.52 -7.01
CA LYS A 35 -22.84 9.64 -7.42
C LYS A 35 -21.76 10.36 -8.23
N ALA A 36 -22.15 11.31 -9.07
CA ALA A 36 -21.21 12.15 -9.82
C ALA A 36 -20.51 13.15 -8.89
N ALA A 37 -21.23 13.76 -7.95
CA ALA A 37 -20.68 14.71 -6.99
C ALA A 37 -19.64 14.06 -6.06
N THR A 38 -19.82 12.79 -5.65
CA THR A 38 -18.82 12.09 -4.83
C THR A 38 -17.54 11.77 -5.61
N LYS A 39 -17.64 11.31 -6.87
CA LYS A 39 -16.48 11.09 -7.74
C LYS A 39 -15.76 12.39 -8.12
N ALA A 40 -16.52 13.45 -8.43
CA ALA A 40 -15.97 14.77 -8.72
C ALA A 40 -15.25 15.36 -7.50
N LYS A 41 -15.85 15.24 -6.29
CA LYS A 41 -15.16 15.63 -5.04
C LYS A 41 -13.82 14.91 -4.89
N GLN A 42 -13.75 13.60 -5.14
CA GLN A 42 -12.48 12.86 -5.02
C GLN A 42 -11.40 13.36 -5.99
N ALA A 43 -11.76 13.62 -7.25
CA ALA A 43 -10.82 14.12 -8.26
C ALA A 43 -10.39 15.58 -8.01
N THR A 44 -11.34 16.46 -7.69
CA THR A 44 -11.05 17.87 -7.41
C THR A 44 -10.22 18.00 -6.13
N THR A 45 -10.47 17.19 -5.10
CA THR A 45 -9.70 17.23 -3.84
C THR A 45 -8.23 16.93 -4.09
N ARG A 46 -7.88 15.95 -4.93
CA ARG A 46 -6.47 15.61 -5.24
C ARG A 46 -5.72 16.75 -5.95
N LEU A 47 -6.40 17.43 -6.88
CA LEU A 47 -5.83 18.57 -7.61
C LEU A 47 -5.70 19.81 -6.71
N THR A 48 -6.69 20.10 -5.87
CA THR A 48 -6.60 21.24 -4.94
C THR A 48 -5.61 21.02 -3.80
N THR A 49 -5.40 19.79 -3.32
CA THR A 49 -4.39 19.54 -2.27
C THR A 49 -2.96 19.86 -2.73
N HIS A 50 -2.61 19.54 -3.98
CA HIS A 50 -1.28 19.82 -4.51
C HIS A 50 -1.02 21.33 -4.70
N VAL A 51 -2.00 22.05 -5.22
CA VAL A 51 -1.89 23.51 -5.44
C VAL A 51 -1.92 24.27 -4.11
N ASN A 52 -2.75 23.85 -3.15
CA ASN A 52 -2.80 24.48 -1.83
C ASN A 52 -1.55 24.18 -0.97
N ALA A 53 -0.85 23.06 -1.20
CA ALA A 53 0.42 22.76 -0.54
C ALA A 53 1.57 23.67 -1.00
N MET A 54 1.46 24.31 -2.17
CA MET A 54 2.43 25.29 -2.69
C MET A 54 2.24 26.70 -2.12
N GLY A 55 1.16 26.96 -1.39
CA GLY A 55 0.91 28.27 -0.76
C GLY A 55 1.83 28.56 0.43
N THR A 56 1.73 29.79 0.95
CA THR A 56 2.37 30.23 2.21
C THR A 56 1.32 30.33 3.34
N GLY A 57 1.72 30.01 4.58
CA GLY A 57 0.85 30.02 5.77
C GLY A 57 0.35 28.63 6.21
N ASP A 58 -0.17 28.52 7.44
CA ASP A 58 -0.37 27.20 8.05
C ASP A 58 -1.56 26.38 7.47
N ALA A 59 -2.37 26.94 6.57
CA ALA A 59 -3.29 26.13 5.74
C ALA A 59 -2.53 25.30 4.68
N ALA A 60 -1.49 25.88 4.06
CA ALA A 60 -0.63 25.18 3.12
C ALA A 60 0.27 24.17 3.85
N GLU A 61 0.75 24.53 5.04
CA GLU A 61 1.49 23.60 5.89
C GLU A 61 0.67 22.35 6.20
N VAL A 62 -0.58 22.52 6.63
CA VAL A 62 -1.47 21.39 6.94
C VAL A 62 -1.67 20.47 5.72
N GLU A 63 -1.79 21.01 4.51
CA GLU A 63 -1.87 20.18 3.30
C GLU A 63 -0.54 19.43 3.02
N ARG A 64 0.62 20.00 3.35
CA ARG A 64 1.90 19.28 3.29
C ARG A 64 1.94 18.12 4.30
N LEU A 65 1.50 18.36 5.53
CA LEU A 65 1.43 17.33 6.58
C LEU A 65 0.54 16.15 6.14
N ARG A 66 -0.58 16.45 5.48
CA ARG A 66 -1.49 15.44 4.90
C ARG A 66 -0.84 14.65 3.77
N LEU A 67 -0.16 15.33 2.84
CA LEU A 67 0.54 14.68 1.73
C LEU A 67 1.65 13.75 2.25
N ASP A 68 2.46 14.24 3.20
CA ASP A 68 3.55 13.46 3.79
C ASP A 68 3.02 12.22 4.52
N LEU A 69 1.96 12.37 5.34
CA LEU A 69 1.35 11.25 6.04
C LEU A 69 0.82 10.18 5.06
N ARG A 70 0.08 10.60 4.03
CA ARG A 70 -0.44 9.68 3.00
C ARG A 70 0.68 8.96 2.26
N ARG A 71 1.77 9.67 1.96
CA ARG A 71 2.95 9.10 1.31
C ARG A 71 3.60 8.05 2.21
N GLU A 72 3.83 8.36 3.48
CA GLU A 72 4.46 7.45 4.43
C GLU A 72 3.65 6.18 4.65
N VAL A 73 2.34 6.30 4.86
CA VAL A 73 1.44 5.14 4.98
C VAL A 73 1.44 4.29 3.71
N SER A 74 1.40 4.93 2.53
CA SER A 74 1.45 4.21 1.25
C SER A 74 2.76 3.45 1.07
N LEU A 75 3.90 4.05 1.40
CA LEU A 75 5.22 3.41 1.30
C LEU A 75 5.33 2.23 2.27
N THR A 76 4.85 2.39 3.51
CA THR A 76 4.84 1.29 4.49
C THR A 76 3.92 0.16 4.03
N ARG A 77 2.75 0.47 3.46
CA ARG A 77 1.85 -0.54 2.91
C ARG A 77 2.47 -1.34 1.78
N GLN A 78 3.12 -0.65 0.84
CA GLN A 78 3.83 -1.31 -0.26
C GLN A 78 4.96 -2.21 0.25
N ALA A 79 5.73 -1.77 1.25
CA ALA A 79 6.79 -2.59 1.85
C ALA A 79 6.24 -3.87 2.51
N VAL A 80 5.12 -3.77 3.24
CA VAL A 80 4.45 -4.94 3.84
C VAL A 80 3.89 -5.87 2.77
N GLU A 81 3.20 -5.34 1.76
CA GLU A 81 2.67 -6.14 0.64
C GLU A 81 3.80 -6.89 -0.09
N GLN A 82 4.93 -6.23 -0.35
CA GLN A 82 6.09 -6.86 -0.97
C GLN A 82 6.68 -7.97 -0.08
N ALA A 83 6.85 -7.71 1.22
CA ALA A 83 7.34 -8.73 2.15
C ALA A 83 6.41 -9.95 2.22
N GLN A 84 5.10 -9.73 2.14
CA GLN A 84 4.11 -10.81 2.11
C GLN A 84 4.20 -11.63 0.82
N GLN A 85 4.39 -10.97 -0.32
CA GLN A 85 4.59 -11.65 -1.62
C GLN A 85 5.87 -12.48 -1.65
N GLN A 86 6.91 -12.06 -0.90
CA GLN A 86 8.15 -12.80 -0.73
C GLN A 86 8.03 -13.97 0.27
N GLY A 87 6.84 -14.19 0.83
CA GLY A 87 6.56 -15.31 1.73
C GLY A 87 7.10 -15.11 3.14
N TRP A 88 7.43 -13.87 3.56
CA TRP A 88 7.93 -13.63 4.91
C TRP A 88 6.84 -13.87 5.95
N GLY A 89 7.22 -14.45 7.09
CA GLY A 89 6.33 -14.62 8.24
C GLY A 89 6.10 -13.28 8.94
N LEU A 90 5.09 -12.53 8.50
CA LEU A 90 4.80 -11.19 9.01
C LEU A 90 3.97 -11.16 10.31
N GLY A 91 3.47 -12.30 10.78
CA GLY A 91 2.63 -12.37 11.99
C GLY A 91 1.47 -11.39 11.97
N ASP A 92 1.33 -10.58 13.02
CA ASP A 92 0.27 -9.58 13.18
C ASP A 92 0.57 -8.23 12.49
N LEU A 93 1.72 -8.09 11.84
CA LEU A 93 2.14 -6.83 11.22
C LEU A 93 1.12 -6.26 10.21
N PRO A 94 0.48 -7.07 9.34
CA PRO A 94 -0.54 -6.57 8.43
C PRO A 94 -1.77 -6.02 9.17
N HIS A 95 -2.12 -6.61 10.32
CA HIS A 95 -3.22 -6.15 11.15
C HIS A 95 -2.88 -4.81 11.81
N LEU A 96 -1.69 -4.70 12.41
CA LEU A 96 -1.19 -3.46 12.99
C LEU A 96 -1.11 -2.33 11.95
N LEU A 97 -0.69 -2.64 10.72
CA LEU A 97 -0.69 -1.67 9.63
C LEU A 97 -2.11 -1.22 9.24
N ALA A 98 -3.09 -2.12 9.24
CA ALA A 98 -4.48 -1.78 8.96
C ALA A 98 -5.04 -0.80 10.01
N ASP A 99 -4.75 -1.03 11.28
CA ASP A 99 -5.15 -0.13 12.36
C ASP A 99 -4.42 1.21 12.30
N LEU A 100 -3.11 1.21 12.01
CA LEU A 100 -2.33 2.42 11.80
C LEU A 100 -2.87 3.24 10.61
N THR A 101 -3.25 2.57 9.52
CA THR A 101 -3.86 3.21 8.35
C THR A 101 -5.20 3.85 8.72
N ARG A 102 -6.04 3.16 9.50
CA ARG A 102 -7.32 3.71 9.98
C ARG A 102 -7.10 4.96 10.85
N GLN A 103 -6.09 4.94 11.72
CA GLN A 103 -5.74 6.12 12.54
C GLN A 103 -5.22 7.28 11.68
N ALA A 104 -4.39 6.98 10.67
CA ALA A 104 -3.90 7.98 9.73
C ALA A 104 -5.03 8.61 8.90
N ASP A 105 -6.04 7.82 8.48
CA ASP A 105 -7.22 8.32 7.76
C ASP A 105 -8.06 9.27 8.64
N VAL A 106 -8.27 8.91 9.90
CA VAL A 106 -8.96 9.78 10.87
C VAL A 106 -8.19 11.09 11.07
N HIS A 107 -6.87 11.00 11.20
CA HIS A 107 -6.02 12.17 11.38
C HIS A 107 -5.96 13.07 10.13
N ASP A 108 -5.90 12.49 8.92
CA ASP A 108 -6.01 13.23 7.65
C ASP A 108 -7.33 13.99 7.55
N ALA A 109 -8.43 13.38 8.00
CA ALA A 109 -9.73 14.05 8.06
C ALA A 109 -9.72 15.23 9.04
N GLN A 110 -9.09 15.10 10.21
CA GLN A 110 -8.93 16.19 11.18
C GLN A 110 -8.09 17.35 10.62
N LEU A 111 -6.96 17.04 9.97
CA LEU A 111 -6.13 18.03 9.27
C LEU A 111 -6.94 18.73 8.17
N GLY A 112 -7.72 17.99 7.39
CA GLY A 112 -8.60 18.55 6.35
C GLY A 112 -9.67 19.50 6.92
N MET A 113 -10.30 19.13 8.04
CA MET A 113 -11.27 19.99 8.72
C MET A 113 -10.62 21.28 9.23
N TYR A 114 -9.43 21.19 9.84
CA TYR A 114 -8.68 22.36 10.32
C TYR A 114 -8.30 23.29 9.16
N ALA A 115 -7.80 22.75 8.04
CA ALA A 115 -7.48 23.53 6.85
C ALA A 115 -8.73 24.24 6.28
N GLN A 116 -9.89 23.58 6.27
CA GLN A 116 -11.14 24.17 5.83
C GLN A 116 -11.61 25.29 6.79
N GLN A 117 -11.56 25.07 8.10
CA GLN A 117 -11.92 26.07 9.10
C GLN A 117 -11.06 27.33 8.96
N ARG A 118 -9.76 27.17 8.75
CA ARG A 118 -8.84 28.28 8.54
C ARG A 118 -9.10 29.11 7.28
N ARG A 119 -9.70 28.52 6.24
CA ARG A 119 -10.10 29.28 5.04
C ARG A 119 -11.32 30.17 5.27
N VAL A 120 -12.15 29.83 6.26
CA VAL A 120 -13.42 30.52 6.53
C VAL A 120 -13.31 31.48 7.73
N SER A 121 -12.41 31.21 8.68
CA SER A 121 -12.17 32.04 9.86
C SER A 121 -10.70 32.48 9.96
N PRO A 122 -10.43 33.78 10.18
CA PRO A 122 -9.09 34.28 10.42
C PRO A 122 -8.57 34.00 11.84
N TYR A 123 -9.42 33.46 12.74
CA TYR A 123 -8.99 33.13 14.11
C TYR A 123 -8.16 31.84 14.10
N VAL A 124 -6.91 31.90 14.59
CA VAL A 124 -5.96 30.79 14.54
C VAL A 124 -5.84 30.12 15.90
N ASP A 125 -6.31 28.88 16.00
CA ASP A 125 -6.02 28.01 17.16
C ASP A 125 -4.71 27.25 16.94
N HIS A 126 -3.61 27.91 17.29
CA HIS A 126 -2.26 27.34 17.20
C HIS A 126 -2.05 26.14 18.14
N ALA A 127 -2.81 26.04 19.24
CA ALA A 127 -2.68 24.92 20.18
C ALA A 127 -3.22 23.62 19.56
N THR A 128 -4.34 23.72 18.86
CA THR A 128 -4.90 22.58 18.10
C THR A 128 -3.97 22.17 16.97
N LEU A 129 -3.40 23.12 16.22
CA LEU A 129 -2.41 22.80 15.18
C LEU A 129 -1.15 22.12 15.74
N GLY A 130 -0.65 22.59 16.90
CA GLY A 130 0.49 21.97 17.58
C GLY A 130 0.24 20.50 17.92
N LYS A 131 -0.94 20.18 18.48
CA LYS A 131 -1.33 18.78 18.77
C LYS A 131 -1.44 17.94 17.50
N LEU A 132 -1.98 18.51 16.42
CA LEU A 132 -2.09 17.80 15.14
C LEU A 132 -0.71 17.48 14.56
N ARG A 133 0.24 18.42 14.60
CA ARG A 133 1.64 18.18 14.20
C ARG A 133 2.29 17.08 15.02
N GLU A 134 2.13 17.09 16.34
CA GLU A 134 2.70 16.07 17.21
C GLU A 134 2.15 14.68 16.88
N HIS A 135 0.84 14.58 16.63
CA HIS A 135 0.21 13.31 16.27
C HIS A 135 0.66 12.81 14.89
N GLN A 136 0.77 13.69 13.92
CA GLN A 136 1.34 13.36 12.60
C GLN A 136 2.79 12.86 12.74
N ALA A 137 3.64 13.55 13.51
CA ALA A 137 5.02 13.13 13.74
C ALA A 137 5.10 11.72 14.35
N LYS A 138 4.22 11.42 15.31
CA LYS A 138 4.08 10.08 15.90
C LYS A 138 3.68 9.03 14.86
N LEU A 139 2.66 9.29 14.04
CA LEU A 139 2.21 8.38 12.99
C LEU A 139 3.31 8.12 11.94
N THR A 140 4.00 9.17 11.50
CA THR A 140 5.12 9.06 10.56
C THR A 140 6.29 8.28 11.16
N ALA A 141 6.64 8.53 12.42
CA ALA A 141 7.70 7.80 13.11
C ALA A 141 7.37 6.30 13.24
N MET A 142 6.11 5.95 13.52
CA MET A 142 5.68 4.55 13.53
C MET A 142 5.76 3.91 12.13
N CYS A 143 5.34 4.62 11.08
CA CYS A 143 5.49 4.14 9.70
C CYS A 143 6.96 3.88 9.34
N ALA A 144 7.85 4.79 9.70
CA ALA A 144 9.29 4.64 9.47
C ALA A 144 9.88 3.48 10.27
N ARG A 145 9.48 3.31 11.53
CA ARG A 145 9.91 2.20 12.38
C ARG A 145 9.49 0.85 11.81
N LEU A 146 8.22 0.70 11.41
CA LEU A 146 7.74 -0.53 10.75
C LEU A 146 8.55 -0.86 9.49
N ARG A 147 8.89 0.14 8.68
CA ARG A 147 9.75 -0.07 7.49
C ARG A 147 11.17 -0.47 7.88
N ALA A 148 11.75 0.14 8.91
CA ALA A 148 13.07 -0.24 9.40
C ALA A 148 13.10 -1.68 9.93
N ASP A 149 12.06 -2.08 10.67
CA ASP A 149 11.92 -3.45 11.19
C ASP A 149 11.81 -4.46 10.04
N LEU A 150 11.02 -4.15 9.00
CA LEU A 150 10.91 -4.97 7.78
C LEU A 150 12.26 -5.10 7.04
N LEU A 151 12.99 -4.00 6.89
CA LEU A 151 14.32 -4.01 6.26
C LEU A 151 15.32 -4.82 7.09
N GLY A 152 15.25 -4.73 8.42
CA GLY A 152 16.04 -5.57 9.32
C GLY A 152 15.78 -7.06 9.11
N HIS A 153 14.50 -7.44 9.01
CA HIS A 153 14.11 -8.81 8.69
C HIS A 153 14.58 -9.25 7.30
N GLN A 154 14.53 -8.37 6.29
CA GLN A 154 15.05 -8.64 4.94
C GLN A 154 16.52 -9.01 4.95
N VAL A 155 17.34 -8.19 5.63
CA VAL A 155 18.79 -8.39 5.72
C VAL A 155 19.09 -9.71 6.42
N HIS A 156 18.34 -10.05 7.47
CA HIS A 156 18.51 -11.32 8.17
C HIS A 156 18.22 -12.54 7.29
N HIS A 157 17.12 -12.52 6.52
CA HIS A 157 16.77 -13.62 5.60
C HIS A 157 17.75 -13.73 4.42
N ALA A 158 18.25 -12.60 3.91
CA ALA A 158 19.25 -12.60 2.86
C ALA A 158 20.60 -13.13 3.37
N GLY A 159 21.00 -12.76 4.59
CA GLY A 159 22.21 -13.26 5.24
C GLY A 159 22.18 -14.76 5.45
N SER A 160 21.09 -15.30 6.03
CA SER A 160 20.95 -16.75 6.23
C SER A 160 20.96 -17.53 4.91
N GLY A 161 20.36 -16.97 3.84
CA GLY A 161 20.38 -17.59 2.52
C GLY A 161 21.78 -17.63 1.89
N ILE A 162 22.62 -16.63 2.15
CA ILE A 162 24.01 -16.59 1.69
C ILE A 162 24.85 -17.63 2.46
N ASP A 163 24.66 -17.74 3.78
CA ASP A 163 25.36 -18.72 4.61
C ASP A 163 25.01 -20.16 4.20
N ASP A 164 23.74 -20.44 3.93
CA ASP A 164 23.30 -21.75 3.41
C ASP A 164 23.89 -22.06 2.02
N LEU A 165 23.99 -21.04 1.15
CA LEU A 165 24.59 -21.19 -0.18
C LEU A 165 26.10 -21.47 -0.08
N HIS A 166 26.79 -20.80 0.85
CA HIS A 166 28.20 -21.07 1.14
C HIS A 166 28.40 -22.48 1.70
N ALA A 167 27.60 -22.88 2.70
CA ALA A 167 27.68 -24.22 3.26
C ALA A 167 27.48 -25.31 2.19
N ARG A 168 26.52 -25.12 1.27
CA ARG A 168 26.30 -26.04 0.16
C ARG A 168 27.44 -26.03 -0.85
N THR A 169 27.97 -24.85 -1.18
CA THR A 169 29.10 -24.71 -2.11
C THR A 169 30.36 -25.35 -1.54
N ASP A 170 30.65 -25.15 -0.25
CA ASP A 170 31.78 -25.75 0.45
C ASP A 170 31.64 -27.27 0.49
N LEU A 171 30.42 -27.78 0.71
CA LEU A 171 30.15 -29.22 0.69
C LEU A 171 30.29 -29.81 -0.73
N GLU A 172 29.88 -29.09 -1.77
CA GLU A 172 30.12 -29.47 -3.17
C GLU A 172 31.60 -29.40 -3.55
N LEU A 173 32.35 -28.44 -3.01
CA LEU A 173 33.79 -28.30 -3.23
C LEU A 173 34.56 -29.43 -2.54
N GLU A 174 34.18 -29.78 -1.32
CA GLU A 174 34.78 -30.87 -0.55
C GLU A 174 34.44 -32.24 -1.16
N ALA A 175 33.20 -32.43 -1.63
CA ALA A 175 32.81 -33.63 -2.37
C ALA A 175 33.63 -33.81 -3.66
N ARG A 176 33.99 -32.71 -4.34
CA ARG A 176 34.88 -32.73 -5.51
C ARG A 176 36.34 -33.00 -5.16
N ARG A 177 36.81 -32.60 -3.97
CA ARG A 177 38.17 -32.87 -3.48
C ARG A 177 38.40 -34.33 -3.11
N SER A 178 37.36 -35.06 -2.71
CA SER A 178 37.46 -36.46 -2.25
C SER A 178 37.50 -37.50 -3.37
N THR A 179 37.51 -37.11 -4.65
CA THR A 179 37.68 -38.07 -5.74
C THR A 179 39.17 -38.13 -6.10
N PRO A 180 39.88 -39.25 -5.85
CA PRO A 180 41.25 -39.43 -6.35
C PRO A 180 41.28 -39.14 -7.85
N ASP A 181 42.35 -38.51 -8.34
CA ASP A 181 42.48 -38.27 -9.78
C ASP A 181 42.43 -39.62 -10.49
N PRO A 182 41.48 -39.87 -11.41
CA PRO A 182 41.39 -41.14 -12.12
C PRO A 182 42.67 -41.47 -12.90
N LEU A 183 43.52 -40.48 -13.18
CA LEU A 183 44.83 -40.68 -13.80
C LEU A 183 45.85 -41.31 -12.83
N ASP A 184 45.79 -40.98 -11.53
CA ASP A 184 46.67 -41.56 -10.52
C ASP A 184 46.38 -43.06 -10.31
N GLU A 185 45.10 -43.45 -10.39
CA GLU A 185 44.69 -44.86 -10.28
C GLU A 185 45.15 -45.69 -11.49
N ILE A 186 45.15 -45.08 -12.69
CA ILE A 186 45.66 -45.70 -13.92
C ILE A 186 47.18 -45.85 -13.88
N ASP A 187 47.91 -44.81 -13.43
CA ASP A 187 49.37 -44.85 -13.27
C ASP A 187 49.79 -45.90 -12.23
N GLU A 188 49.04 -46.02 -11.14
CA GLU A 188 49.28 -47.06 -10.13
C GLU A 188 49.01 -48.47 -10.68
N LEU A 189 47.92 -48.67 -11.42
CA LEU A 189 47.62 -49.93 -12.12
C LEU A 189 48.69 -50.28 -13.15
N TYR A 190 49.17 -49.30 -13.92
CA TYR A 190 50.23 -49.47 -14.92
C TYR A 190 51.58 -49.83 -14.27
N ARG A 191 51.96 -49.13 -13.20
CA ARG A 191 53.18 -49.43 -12.43
C ARG A 191 53.12 -50.86 -11.87
N LYS A 192 52.00 -51.25 -11.26
CA LYS A 192 51.81 -52.59 -10.69
C LYS A 192 51.87 -53.69 -11.76
N THR A 193 51.26 -53.47 -12.92
CA THR A 193 51.33 -54.42 -14.04
C THR A 193 52.73 -54.53 -14.65
N MET A 194 53.50 -53.44 -14.69
CA MET A 194 54.90 -53.47 -15.15
C MET A 194 55.84 -54.16 -14.16
N GLU A 195 55.62 -53.99 -12.86
CA GLU A 195 56.34 -54.72 -11.81
C GLU A 195 56.06 -56.23 -11.87
N GLU A 196 54.80 -56.65 -11.98
CA GLU A 196 54.42 -58.07 -12.15
C GLU A 196 54.99 -58.72 -13.42
N ARG A 197 55.21 -57.93 -14.48
CA ARG A 197 55.85 -58.41 -15.72
C ARG A 197 57.36 -58.61 -15.58
N ARG A 198 57.99 -57.86 -14.66
CA ARG A 198 59.44 -57.89 -14.43
C ARG A 198 59.87 -59.08 -13.55
N ASP A 199 58.93 -59.62 -12.76
CA ASP A 199 59.12 -60.77 -11.87
C ASP A 199 58.80 -62.13 -12.52
N ARG A 200 58.50 -62.17 -13.83
CA ARG A 200 58.37 -63.44 -14.58
C ARG A 200 59.70 -63.75 -15.31
N PRO A 201 60.35 -64.89 -15.01
CA PRO A 201 61.65 -65.27 -15.59
C PRO A 201 61.56 -65.61 -17.09
#